data_AF-A0A7C8D359-F1
#
_entry.id   AF-A0A7C8D359-F1
#
_cell.length_a   1.000
_cell.length_b   1.000
_cell.length_c   1.000
_cell.angle_alpha   90.00
_cell.angle_beta   90.00
_cell.angle_gamma   90.00
#
_symmetry.space_group_name_H-M   'P 1'
#
loop_
_entity.id
_entity.type
_entity.pdbx_description
1 polymer ?
#
loop_
_entity_poly.entity_id
_entity_poly.type
_entity_poly.pdbx_seq_one_letter_code
_entity_poly.pdbx_strand_id
1 'polypeptide(L)' 'MNANLSFMDLSGIDLTGIDLRGANLQNTTLDNATLTGADLTSIVAFNATFRDTGLNETLLKYAEFNRYDGANCGGYCGS' A
#
# COMPACT_ATOMS: atom_id res chain seq x y z
N MET A 1 -12.52 -1.24 6.34
CA MET A 1 -13.26 -2.08 5.37
C MET A 1 -12.42 -3.31 5.06
N ASN A 2 -12.90 -4.54 5.29
CA ASN A 2 -12.09 -5.73 4.98
C ASN A 2 -12.24 -6.11 3.49
N ALA A 3 -11.54 -5.38 2.62
CA ALA A 3 -11.56 -5.59 1.18
C ALA A 3 -10.50 -6.63 0.76
N ASN A 4 -10.86 -7.56 -0.12
CA ASN A 4 -9.88 -8.44 -0.76
C ASN A 4 -9.52 -7.87 -2.13
N LEU A 5 -8.33 -7.30 -2.22
CA LEU A 5 -7.75 -6.73 -3.45
C LEU A 5 -6.52 -7.52 -3.90
N SER A 6 -6.29 -8.71 -3.34
CA SER A 6 -5.12 -9.52 -3.64
C SER A 6 -5.00 -9.85 -5.13
N PHE A 7 -3.77 -9.88 -5.64
CA PHE A 7 -3.43 -10.14 -7.05
C PHE A 7 -3.99 -9.13 -8.06
N MET A 8 -4.51 -7.99 -7.62
CA MET A 8 -5.01 -6.97 -8.54
C MET A 8 -3.87 -6.12 -9.12
N ASP A 9 -4.06 -5.66 -10.36
CA ASP A 9 -3.29 -4.56 -10.92
C ASP A 9 -4.08 -3.26 -10.72
N LEU A 10 -3.59 -2.43 -9.81
CA LEU A 10 -4.11 -1.10 -9.48
C LEU A 10 -3.11 -0.01 -9.88
N SER A 11 -2.20 -0.31 -10.81
CA SER A 11 -1.19 0.63 -11.25
C SER A 11 -1.79 1.90 -11.87
N GLY A 12 -1.24 3.05 -11.50
CA GLY A 12 -1.70 4.36 -12.00
C GLY A 12 -3.07 4.83 -11.52
N ILE A 13 -3.76 4.09 -10.64
CA ILE A 13 -5.09 4.45 -10.17
C ILE A 13 -5.01 5.57 -9.12
N ASP A 14 -5.94 6.52 -9.19
CA ASP A 14 -6.17 7.50 -8.13
C ASP A 14 -7.04 6.90 -7.02
N LEU A 15 -6.42 6.68 -5.87
CA LEU A 15 -6.98 6.16 -4.63
C LEU A 15 -6.91 7.22 -3.52
N THR A 16 -6.90 8.51 -3.87
CA THR A 16 -6.84 9.62 -2.91
C THR A 16 -7.97 9.53 -1.88
N GLY A 17 -7.63 9.57 -0.59
CA GLY A 17 -8.58 9.58 0.53
C GLY A 17 -9.35 8.27 0.76
N ILE A 18 -8.98 7.18 0.08
CA ILE A 18 -9.73 5.91 0.19
C ILE A 18 -9.58 5.27 1.58
N ASP A 19 -10.64 4.63 2.09
CA ASP A 19 -10.59 3.78 3.27
C ASP A 19 -10.28 2.33 2.87
N LEU A 20 -9.04 1.91 3.07
CA LEU A 20 -8.55 0.55 2.85
C LEU A 20 -8.19 -0.15 4.18
N ARG A 21 -8.76 0.31 5.31
CA ARG A 21 -8.42 -0.23 6.63
C ARG A 21 -8.71 -1.71 6.73
N GLY A 22 -7.67 -2.53 6.96
CA GLY A 22 -7.79 -3.98 7.06
C GLY A 22 -7.89 -4.70 5.71
N ALA A 23 -7.59 -4.03 4.59
CA ALA A 23 -7.63 -4.66 3.28
C ALA A 23 -6.49 -5.66 3.06
N ASN A 24 -6.79 -6.73 2.34
CA ASN A 24 -5.78 -7.65 1.80
C ASN A 24 -5.30 -7.15 0.44
N LEU A 25 -4.06 -6.67 0.40
CA LEU A 25 -3.34 -6.19 -0.78
C LEU A 25 -2.23 -7.17 -1.21
N GLN A 26 -2.24 -8.43 -0.76
CA GLN A 26 -1.20 -9.40 -1.11
C GLN A 26 -1.05 -9.55 -2.64
N ASN A 27 0.18 -9.51 -3.16
CA ASN A 27 0.50 -9.61 -4.58
C ASN A 27 -0.16 -8.52 -5.46
N THR A 28 -0.55 -7.39 -4.89
CA THR A 28 -1.19 -6.29 -5.63
C THR A 28 -0.14 -5.37 -6.24
N THR A 29 -0.32 -4.96 -7.48
CA THR A 29 0.53 -3.93 -8.12
C THR A 29 -0.11 -2.57 -7.91
N LEU A 30 0.53 -1.69 -7.13
CA LEU A 30 0.10 -0.29 -6.92
C LEU A 30 1.07 0.70 -7.58
N ASP A 31 1.95 0.24 -8.48
CA ASP A 31 2.96 1.09 -9.09
C ASP A 31 2.32 2.31 -9.78
N ASN A 32 2.84 3.52 -9.55
CA ASN A 32 2.29 4.81 -10.02
C ASN A 32 0.90 5.19 -9.47
N ALA A 33 0.34 4.44 -8.52
CA ALA A 33 -0.95 4.80 -7.91
C ALA A 33 -0.82 6.05 -7.01
N THR A 34 -1.90 6.83 -6.94
CA THR A 34 -1.99 7.96 -6.00
C THR A 34 -2.75 7.53 -4.77
N LEU A 35 -2.10 7.47 -3.61
CA LEU A 35 -2.68 7.05 -2.34
C LEU A 35 -2.78 8.24 -1.36
N THR A 36 -2.76 9.48 -1.86
CA THR A 36 -2.67 10.65 -0.96
C THR A 36 -3.86 10.69 0.01
N GLY A 37 -3.58 10.77 1.31
CA GLY A 37 -4.62 10.74 2.34
C GLY A 37 -5.36 9.40 2.51
N ALA A 38 -4.93 8.33 1.85
CA ALA A 38 -5.56 7.01 2.00
C ALA A 38 -5.31 6.42 3.40
N ASP A 39 -6.33 5.76 3.95
CA ASP A 39 -6.22 5.02 5.21
C ASP A 39 -5.89 3.55 4.93
N LEU A 40 -4.62 3.22 5.12
CA LEU A 40 -4.03 1.89 4.95
C LEU A 40 -3.77 1.23 6.32
N THR A 41 -4.50 1.62 7.37
CA THR A 41 -4.34 1.04 8.70
C THR A 41 -4.64 -0.47 8.67
N SER A 42 -3.76 -1.30 9.23
CA SER A 42 -3.93 -2.76 9.34
C SER A 42 -4.05 -3.51 8.00
N ILE A 43 -3.53 -2.96 6.89
CA ILE A 43 -3.47 -3.71 5.62
C ILE A 43 -2.50 -4.89 5.70
N VAL A 44 -2.71 -5.87 4.82
CA VAL A 44 -1.75 -6.94 4.54
C VAL A 44 -1.25 -6.82 3.11
N ALA A 45 0.01 -6.44 2.91
CA ALA A 45 0.57 -6.10 1.59
C ALA A 45 1.80 -6.95 1.21
N PHE A 46 1.78 -8.25 1.55
CA PHE A 46 2.86 -9.16 1.18
C PHE A 46 2.97 -9.30 -0.34
N ASN A 47 4.18 -9.12 -0.87
CA ASN A 47 4.49 -9.13 -2.32
C ASN A 47 3.74 -8.07 -3.14
N ALA A 48 3.19 -7.04 -2.49
CA ALA A 48 2.65 -5.89 -3.19
C ALA A 48 3.78 -4.95 -3.65
N THR A 49 3.58 -4.25 -4.76
CA THR A 49 4.53 -3.25 -5.26
C THR A 49 3.94 -1.85 -5.13
N PHE A 50 4.77 -0.88 -4.77
CA PHE A 50 4.37 0.52 -4.53
C PHE A 50 5.35 1.49 -5.20
N ARG A 51 5.93 1.13 -6.35
CA ARG A 51 6.93 1.98 -7.03
C ARG A 51 6.28 3.27 -7.49
N ASP A 52 6.96 4.40 -7.30
CA ASP A 52 6.47 5.72 -7.72
C ASP A 52 5.04 6.06 -7.22
N THR A 53 4.67 5.53 -6.05
CA THR A 53 3.35 5.79 -5.44
C THR A 53 3.34 7.11 -4.66
N GLY A 54 2.24 7.85 -4.80
CA GLY A 54 1.99 9.05 -4.00
C GLY A 54 1.46 8.70 -2.60
N LEU A 55 2.33 8.56 -1.61
CA LEU A 55 1.97 8.19 -0.22
C LEU A 55 1.83 9.39 0.75
N ASN A 56 1.76 10.62 0.23
CA ASN A 56 1.62 11.80 1.07
C ASN A 56 0.37 11.71 1.95
N GLU A 57 0.50 12.06 3.25
CA GLU A 57 -0.63 12.06 4.20
C GLU A 57 -1.31 10.68 4.41
N THR A 58 -0.69 9.58 4.01
CA THR A 58 -1.23 8.23 4.23
C THR A 58 -1.14 7.78 5.69
N LEU A 59 -2.09 6.95 6.11
CA LEU A 59 -2.06 6.30 7.42
C LEU A 59 -1.64 4.83 7.27
N LEU A 60 -0.48 4.45 7.85
CA LEU A 60 0.12 3.11 7.73
C LEU A 60 0.20 2.35 9.05
N LYS A 61 -0.64 2.70 10.03
CA LYS A 61 -0.59 2.10 11.37
C LYS A 61 -0.89 0.60 11.27
N TYR A 62 -0.02 -0.23 11.85
CA TYR A 62 -0.16 -1.70 11.83
C TYR A 62 -0.20 -2.32 10.42
N ALA A 63 0.23 -1.59 9.38
CA ALA A 63 0.33 -2.15 8.04
C ALA A 63 1.43 -3.23 8.01
N GLU A 64 1.10 -4.40 7.48
CA GLU A 64 2.03 -5.51 7.30
C GLU A 64 2.59 -5.50 5.89
N PHE A 65 3.84 -5.03 5.75
CA PHE A 65 4.62 -5.15 4.53
C PHE A 65 5.54 -6.37 4.62
N ASN A 66 5.89 -6.97 3.47
CA ASN A 66 6.95 -7.99 3.47
C ASN A 66 8.26 -7.41 4.01
N ARG A 67 9.04 -8.24 4.72
CA ARG A 67 10.46 -8.01 4.96
C ARG A 67 11.23 -8.17 3.65
N TYR A 68 11.01 -7.25 2.71
CA TYR A 68 11.83 -7.11 1.51
C TYR A 68 13.17 -6.50 1.94
N ASP A 69 14.27 -7.14 1.55
CA ASP A 69 15.65 -6.71 1.83
C ASP A 69 15.80 -5.21 1.53
N GLY A 70 16.45 -4.47 2.44
CA GLY A 70 16.33 -3.03 2.68
C GLY A 70 16.83 -2.08 1.57
N ALA A 71 16.81 -2.51 0.30
CA ALA A 71 17.41 -1.81 -0.83
C ALA A 71 16.43 -0.95 -1.64
N ASN A 72 15.10 -1.04 -1.45
CA ASN A 72 14.15 -0.40 -2.37
C ASN A 72 12.88 0.20 -1.77
N CYS A 73 12.75 0.23 -0.44
CA CYS A 73 11.76 1.11 0.18
C CYS A 73 12.40 2.49 0.32
N GLY A 74 11.89 3.51 -0.38
CA GLY A 74 12.38 4.89 -0.34
C GLY A 74 12.18 5.60 1.01
N GLY A 75 12.55 4.97 2.13
CA GLY A 75 12.51 5.51 3.49
C GLY A 75 11.27 5.14 4.32
N TYR A 76 10.27 4.46 3.75
CA TYR A 76 8.96 4.27 4.41
C TYR A 76 8.69 2.88 4.98
N CYS A 77 9.62 1.93 4.81
CA CYS A 77 9.53 0.60 5.43
C CYS A 77 10.34 0.61 6.74
N GLY A 78 9.71 1.06 7.83
CA GLY A 78 10.20 0.82 9.19
C GLY A 78 10.57 2.07 9.98
N SER A 79 9.58 2.56 10.73
CA SER A 79 9.74 2.91 12.14
C SER A 79 8.46 2.55 12.89
#